data_AF-A0A2A5MAN4-F1
#
_entry.id   AF-A0A2A5MAN4-F1
#
_cell.length_a   1.000
_cell.length_b   1.000
_cell.length_c   1.000
_cell.angle_alpha   90.00
_cell.angle_beta   90.00
_cell.angle_gamma   90.00
#
_symmetry.space_group_name_H-M   'P 1'
#
loop_
_entity.id
_entity.type
_entity.pdbx_description
1 polymer ?
#
loop_
_entity_poly.entity_id
_entity_poly.type
_entity_poly.pdbx_seq_one_letter_code
_entity_poly.pdbx_strand_id
1 'polypeptide(L)'
;TAAKYKASTTPYILKNSHFENEILDILKTFGSAYKLDNEIQMNAAMAISGCAPAFLALIAESIANAGVYEGLSKELSLNLTRSLFKSSSALLEHEHPAIIKENICSPGGVTIKGIKILEQKAIRGSFFEAINASSAK
;
A
#
# COMPACT_ATOMS: atom_id res chain seq x y z
N THR A 1 -4.02 7.84 12.57
CA THR A 1 -4.67 7.43 11.31
C THR A 1 -4.18 8.33 10.19
N ALA A 2 -4.16 7.86 8.94
CA ALA A 2 -3.66 8.62 7.78
C ALA A 2 -4.37 9.98 7.56
N ALA A 3 -5.63 10.09 8.00
CA ALA A 3 -6.40 11.34 8.00
C ALA A 3 -5.71 12.49 8.74
N LYS A 4 -4.94 12.23 9.82
CA LYS A 4 -4.16 13.27 10.53
C LYS A 4 -3.11 13.95 9.63
N TYR A 5 -2.72 13.28 8.56
CA TYR A 5 -1.72 13.74 7.59
C TYR A 5 -2.34 14.11 6.25
N LYS A 6 -3.68 14.22 6.17
CA LYS A 6 -4.42 14.47 4.91
C LYS A 6 -4.09 13.48 3.80
N ALA A 7 -3.76 12.24 4.18
CA ALA A 7 -3.35 11.17 3.28
C ALA A 7 -4.31 9.97 3.34
N SER A 8 -5.55 10.19 3.77
CA SER A 8 -6.59 9.16 3.76
C SER A 8 -7.03 8.84 2.33
N THR A 9 -7.40 7.59 2.09
CA THR A 9 -8.09 7.16 0.86
C THR A 9 -9.50 6.74 1.25
N THR A 10 -10.49 7.50 0.80
CA THR A 10 -11.87 7.35 1.26
C THR A 10 -12.76 6.86 0.12
N PRO A 11 -13.08 5.55 0.06
CA PRO A 11 -14.10 5.05 -0.84
C PRO A 11 -15.49 5.46 -0.36
N TYR A 12 -16.41 5.73 -1.29
CA TYR A 12 -17.78 6.06 -0.94
C TYR A 12 -18.78 5.63 -2.04
N ILE A 13 -20.02 5.39 -1.65
CA ILE A 13 -21.16 5.19 -2.55
C ILE A 13 -22.17 6.31 -2.30
N LEU A 14 -22.72 6.89 -3.37
CA LEU A 14 -23.84 7.82 -3.30
C LEU A 14 -25.07 7.24 -4.00
N LYS A 15 -26.18 7.16 -3.27
CA LYS A 15 -27.48 6.75 -3.84
C LYS A 15 -28.26 7.94 -4.44
N ASN A 16 -27.91 9.17 -4.07
CA ASN A 16 -28.51 10.41 -4.54
C ASN A 16 -27.41 11.48 -4.71
N SER A 17 -27.48 12.28 -5.76
CA SER A 17 -26.50 13.30 -6.14
C SER A 17 -26.78 14.69 -5.56
N HIS A 18 -27.84 14.87 -4.76
CA HIS A 18 -28.26 16.19 -4.28
C HIS A 18 -27.18 16.98 -3.53
N PHE A 19 -26.31 16.29 -2.77
CA PHE A 19 -25.21 16.89 -2.01
C PHE A 19 -23.83 16.31 -2.39
N GLU A 20 -23.69 15.82 -3.62
CA GLU A 20 -22.47 15.11 -4.02
C GLU A 20 -21.22 15.99 -3.89
N ASN A 21 -21.30 17.26 -4.26
CA ASN A 21 -20.17 18.18 -4.20
C ASN A 21 -19.77 18.50 -2.76
N GLU A 22 -20.74 18.78 -1.89
CA GLU A 22 -20.50 19.10 -0.47
C GLU A 22 -19.91 17.90 0.26
N ILE A 23 -20.41 16.69 -0.02
CA ILE A 23 -19.87 15.46 0.54
C ILE A 23 -18.43 15.27 0.03
N LEU A 24 -18.19 15.42 -1.27
CA LEU A 24 -16.85 15.30 -1.85
C LEU A 24 -15.86 16.29 -1.25
N ASP A 25 -16.26 17.54 -1.04
CA ASP A 25 -15.42 18.58 -0.44
C ASP A 25 -15.03 18.20 0.99
N ILE A 26 -15.98 17.70 1.79
CA ILE A 26 -15.69 17.20 3.15
C ILE A 26 -14.74 16.01 3.09
N LEU A 27 -15.00 15.01 2.24
CA LEU A 27 -14.17 13.79 2.16
C LEU A 27 -12.74 14.12 1.71
N LYS A 28 -12.58 15.08 0.80
CA LYS A 28 -11.27 15.54 0.32
C LYS A 28 -10.46 16.29 1.38
N THR A 29 -11.06 16.77 2.46
CA THR A 29 -10.30 17.37 3.58
C THR A 29 -9.37 16.37 4.27
N PHE A 30 -9.66 15.07 4.17
CA PHE A 30 -8.86 13.99 4.77
C PHE A 30 -7.84 13.37 3.81
N GLY A 31 -7.90 13.68 2.51
CA GLY A 31 -7.07 13.09 1.46
C GLY A 31 -7.86 12.89 0.16
N SER A 32 -7.74 11.72 -0.44
CA SER A 32 -8.42 11.39 -1.70
C SER A 32 -9.76 10.71 -1.46
N ALA A 33 -10.73 10.97 -2.34
CA ALA A 33 -12.05 10.34 -2.30
C ALA A 33 -12.37 9.66 -3.64
N TYR A 34 -12.91 8.44 -3.59
CA TYR A 34 -13.20 7.63 -4.77
C TYR A 34 -14.64 7.13 -4.73
N LYS A 35 -15.43 7.53 -5.74
CA LYS A 35 -16.82 7.08 -5.91
C LYS A 35 -16.83 5.64 -6.41
N LEU A 36 -17.72 4.83 -5.86
CA LEU A 36 -17.93 3.44 -6.23
C LEU A 36 -19.38 3.19 -6.64
N ASP A 37 -19.57 2.18 -7.48
CA ASP A 37 -20.87 1.87 -8.08
C ASP A 37 -21.73 0.98 -7.19
N ASN A 38 -21.10 0.11 -6.39
CA ASN A 38 -21.80 -0.93 -5.64
C ASN A 38 -21.06 -1.40 -4.39
N GLU A 39 -21.78 -2.12 -3.54
CA GLU A 39 -21.29 -2.66 -2.27
C GLU A 39 -20.11 -3.64 -2.43
N ILE A 40 -20.01 -4.36 -3.56
CA ILE A 40 -18.90 -5.29 -3.81
C ILE A 40 -17.60 -4.49 -3.98
N GLN A 41 -17.63 -3.42 -4.78
CA GLN A 41 -16.51 -2.50 -4.91
C GLN A 41 -16.17 -1.85 -3.56
N MET A 42 -17.18 -1.49 -2.74
CA MET A 42 -16.96 -0.90 -1.43
C MET A 42 -16.18 -1.83 -0.50
N ASN A 43 -16.55 -3.11 -0.42
CA ASN A 43 -15.81 -4.08 0.42
C ASN A 43 -14.37 -4.24 -0.05
N ALA A 44 -14.14 -4.35 -1.36
CA ALA A 44 -12.79 -4.43 -1.92
C ALA A 44 -11.97 -3.15 -1.65
N ALA A 45 -12.58 -1.97 -1.82
CA ALA A 45 -11.92 -0.70 -1.58
C ALA A 45 -11.61 -0.49 -0.10
N MET A 46 -12.49 -0.91 0.81
CA MET A 46 -12.23 -0.88 2.26
C MET A 46 -11.10 -1.83 2.66
N ALA A 47 -11.01 -3.02 2.06
CA ALA A 47 -9.88 -3.93 2.29
C ALA A 47 -8.54 -3.26 1.88
N ILE A 48 -8.52 -2.54 0.77
CA ILE A 48 -7.33 -1.82 0.31
C ILE A 48 -7.05 -0.58 1.17
N SER A 49 -8.03 0.30 1.38
CA SER A 49 -7.80 1.60 2.03
C SER A 49 -7.79 1.54 3.55
N GLY A 50 -8.51 0.58 4.14
CA GLY A 50 -8.65 0.39 5.58
C GLY A 50 -7.69 -0.66 6.15
N CYS A 51 -7.62 -1.85 5.52
CA CYS A 51 -6.85 -2.97 6.05
C CYS A 51 -5.40 -3.00 5.54
N ALA A 52 -5.17 -2.77 4.24
CA ALA A 52 -3.83 -2.88 3.66
C ALA A 52 -2.75 -1.97 4.27
N PRO A 53 -3.04 -0.79 4.87
CA PRO A 53 -2.04 -0.05 5.63
C PRO A 53 -1.41 -0.86 6.78
N ALA A 54 -2.15 -1.78 7.41
CA ALA A 54 -1.60 -2.69 8.42
C ALA A 54 -0.67 -3.73 7.79
N PHE A 55 -1.01 -4.25 6.61
CA PHE A 55 -0.16 -5.20 5.89
C PHE A 55 1.16 -4.55 5.43
N LEU A 56 1.10 -3.29 4.99
CA LEU A 56 2.29 -2.51 4.65
C LEU A 56 3.13 -2.18 5.90
N ALA A 57 2.50 -1.95 7.05
CA ALA A 57 3.22 -1.79 8.32
C ALA A 57 3.97 -3.08 8.71
N LEU A 58 3.37 -4.26 8.50
CA LEU A 58 4.03 -5.55 8.69
C LEU A 58 5.24 -5.72 7.75
N ILE A 59 5.12 -5.32 6.48
CA ILE A 59 6.26 -5.32 5.54
C ILE A 59 7.36 -4.38 6.03
N ALA A 60 7.01 -3.15 6.42
CA ALA A 60 7.98 -2.17 6.90
C ALA A 60 8.73 -2.69 8.14
N GLU A 61 8.00 -3.24 9.12
CA GLU A 61 8.59 -3.86 10.30
C GLU A 61 9.54 -5.03 9.92
N SER A 62 9.11 -5.88 8.99
CA SER A 62 9.92 -7.01 8.51
C SER A 62 11.22 -6.55 7.85
N ILE A 63 11.17 -5.52 7.01
CA ILE A 63 12.36 -4.94 6.34
C ILE A 63 13.30 -4.31 7.37
N ALA A 64 12.77 -3.53 8.32
CA ALA A 64 13.58 -2.90 9.35
C ALA A 64 14.28 -3.95 10.23
N ASN A 65 13.57 -5.01 10.63
CA ASN A 65 14.13 -6.12 11.40
C ASN A 65 15.19 -6.89 10.60
N ALA A 66 14.96 -7.14 9.31
CA ALA A 66 15.96 -7.75 8.43
C ALA A 66 17.23 -6.89 8.34
N GLY A 67 17.12 -5.57 8.21
CA GLY A 67 18.30 -4.70 8.21
C GLY A 67 19.09 -4.73 9.53
N VAL A 68 18.40 -4.89 10.67
CA VAL A 68 19.07 -5.10 11.97
C VAL A 68 19.77 -6.45 12.01
N TYR A 69 19.12 -7.50 11.50
CA TYR A 69 19.73 -8.83 11.38
C TYR A 69 21.00 -8.81 10.51
N GLU A 70 21.00 -8.02 9.43
CA GLU A 70 22.17 -7.80 8.56
C GLU A 70 23.21 -6.81 9.14
N GLY A 71 23.05 -6.37 10.39
CA GLY A 71 24.07 -5.63 11.15
C GLY A 71 23.86 -4.11 11.26
N LEU A 72 22.74 -3.56 10.79
CA LEU A 72 22.42 -2.15 11.00
C LEU A 72 21.97 -1.87 12.44
N SER A 73 22.19 -0.64 12.91
CA SER A 73 21.53 -0.20 14.13
C SER A 73 20.01 -0.13 13.92
N LYS A 74 19.25 -0.40 14.98
CA LYS A 74 17.77 -0.34 14.96
C LYS A 74 17.25 0.99 14.42
N GLU A 75 17.86 2.09 14.84
CA GLU A 75 17.48 3.43 14.41
C GLU A 75 17.74 3.65 12.92
N LEU A 76 18.94 3.30 12.44
CA LEU A 76 19.29 3.46 11.03
C LEU A 76 18.40 2.60 10.13
N SER A 77 18.19 1.33 10.48
CA SER A 77 17.34 0.41 9.70
C SER A 77 15.89 0.91 9.59
N LEU A 78 15.34 1.43 10.69
CA LEU A 78 14.00 2.03 10.70
C LEU A 78 13.94 3.30 9.83
N ASN A 79 14.96 4.17 9.89
CA ASN A 79 15.01 5.40 9.10
C ASN A 79 15.18 5.12 7.60
N LEU A 80 16.00 4.14 7.23
CA LEU A 80 16.12 3.67 5.85
C LEU A 80 14.79 3.10 5.34
N THR A 81 14.11 2.29 6.15
CA THR A 81 12.80 1.73 5.81
C THR A 81 11.75 2.82 5.59
N ARG A 82 11.68 3.83 6.48
CA ARG A 82 10.77 4.98 6.28
C ARG A 82 11.05 5.73 4.97
N SER A 83 12.33 5.93 4.66
CA SER A 83 12.76 6.62 3.44
C SER A 83 12.42 5.80 2.18
N LEU A 84 12.58 4.48 2.25
CA LEU A 84 12.18 3.53 1.20
C LEU A 84 10.69 3.63 0.88
N PHE A 85 9.81 3.64 1.89
CA PHE A 85 8.37 3.74 1.63
C PHE A 85 7.99 5.09 1.03
N LYS A 86 8.64 6.18 1.45
CA LYS A 86 8.44 7.51 0.86
C LYS A 86 8.89 7.58 -0.61
N SER A 87 10.04 7.01 -0.96
CA SER A 87 10.48 6.99 -2.36
C SER A 87 9.62 6.04 -3.21
N SER A 88 9.23 4.89 -2.65
CA SER A 88 8.38 3.92 -3.35
C SER A 88 7.00 4.49 -3.68
N SER A 89 6.38 5.24 -2.76
CA SER A 89 5.10 5.90 -3.05
C SER A 89 5.24 6.93 -4.16
N ALA A 90 6.31 7.72 -4.17
CA ALA A 90 6.57 8.71 -5.22
C ALA A 90 6.76 8.06 -6.61
N LEU A 91 7.39 6.88 -6.68
CA LEU A 91 7.50 6.13 -7.94
C LEU A 91 6.15 5.60 -8.42
N LEU A 92 5.32 5.09 -7.50
CA LEU A 92 3.99 4.56 -7.81
C LEU A 92 3.01 5.61 -8.34
N GLU A 93 3.27 6.90 -8.12
CA GLU A 93 2.48 7.99 -8.70
C GLU A 93 2.69 8.14 -10.22
N HIS A 94 3.80 7.60 -10.75
CA HIS A 94 4.20 7.84 -12.14
C HIS A 94 4.40 6.56 -12.95
N GLU A 95 4.67 5.43 -12.30
CA GLU A 95 5.10 4.21 -12.98
C GLU A 95 4.29 2.99 -12.52
N HIS A 96 4.05 2.06 -13.45
CA HIS A 96 3.41 0.79 -13.14
C HIS A 96 4.35 -0.06 -12.24
N PRO A 97 3.85 -0.77 -11.20
CA PRO A 97 4.69 -1.54 -10.28
C PRO A 97 5.64 -2.55 -10.94
N ALA A 98 5.21 -3.15 -12.06
CA ALA A 98 6.06 -4.06 -12.82
C ALA A 98 7.28 -3.36 -13.45
N ILE A 99 7.11 -2.13 -13.92
CA ILE A 99 8.18 -1.31 -14.52
C ILE A 99 9.12 -0.81 -13.43
N ILE A 100 8.59 -0.36 -12.28
CA ILE A 100 9.42 -0.01 -11.11
C ILE A 100 10.33 -1.19 -10.73
N LYS A 101 9.75 -2.39 -10.62
CA LYS A 101 10.51 -3.61 -10.30
C LYS A 101 11.58 -3.90 -11.36
N GLU A 102 11.24 -3.82 -12.64
CA GLU A 102 12.15 -4.09 -13.75
C GLU A 102 13.33 -3.11 -13.77
N ASN A 103 13.06 -1.81 -13.64
CA ASN A 103 14.08 -0.76 -13.64
C ASN A 103 15.09 -0.89 -12.47
N ILE A 104 14.68 -1.51 -11.35
CA ILE A 104 15.56 -1.74 -10.19
C ILE A 104 16.28 -3.10 -10.29
N CYS A 105 15.76 -4.06 -11.06
CA CYS A 105 16.30 -5.40 -11.19
C CYS A 105 17.32 -5.50 -12.33
N SER A 106 18.60 -5.28 -12.02
CA SER A 106 19.67 -5.57 -12.98
C SER A 106 19.80 -7.08 -13.27
N PRO A 107 20.11 -7.47 -14.53
CA PRO A 107 20.34 -8.87 -14.89
C PRO A 107 21.42 -9.52 -14.00
N GLY A 108 21.07 -10.62 -13.34
CA GLY A 108 21.98 -11.36 -12.43
C GLY A 108 22.32 -10.65 -11.11
N GLY A 109 21.77 -9.46 -10.86
CA GLY A 109 22.03 -8.64 -9.68
C GLY A 109 21.47 -9.19 -8.36
N VAL A 110 21.71 -8.47 -7.27
CA VAL A 110 21.22 -8.86 -5.93
C VAL A 110 19.70 -8.69 -5.79
N THR A 111 19.11 -7.68 -6.43
CA THR A 111 17.66 -7.42 -6.39
C THR A 111 16.86 -8.60 -6.93
N ILE A 112 17.24 -9.13 -8.09
CA ILE A 112 16.49 -10.24 -8.71
C ILE A 112 16.60 -11.54 -7.89
N LYS A 113 17.71 -11.73 -7.15
CA LYS A 113 17.85 -12.84 -6.19
C LYS A 113 16.88 -12.66 -5.02
N GLY A 114 16.73 -11.44 -4.49
CA GLY A 114 15.72 -11.13 -3.48
C GLY A 114 14.29 -11.37 -3.98
N ILE A 115 13.95 -10.87 -5.17
CA ILE A 115 12.65 -11.11 -5.81
C ILE A 115 12.38 -12.61 -5.97
N LYS A 116 13.36 -13.40 -6.42
CA LYS A 116 13.22 -14.86 -6.53
C LYS A 116 12.79 -15.50 -5.20
N ILE A 117 13.38 -15.10 -4.08
CA ILE A 117 13.00 -15.62 -2.75
C ILE A 117 11.58 -15.19 -2.39
N LEU A 118 11.19 -13.94 -2.62
CA LEU A 118 9.83 -13.46 -2.34
C LEU A 118 8.77 -14.19 -3.17
N GLU A 119 9.05 -14.47 -4.44
CA GLU A 119 8.15 -15.26 -5.31
C GLU A 119 8.08 -16.73 -4.84
N GLN A 120 9.19 -17.34 -4.39
CA GLN A 120 9.19 -18.68 -3.78
C GLN A 120 8.39 -18.74 -2.48
N LYS A 121 8.32 -17.63 -1.73
CA LYS A 121 7.49 -17.49 -0.54
C LYS A 121 6.05 -17.09 -0.85
N ALA A 122 5.67 -17.11 -2.13
CA ALA A 122 4.31 -16.85 -2.61
C ALA A 122 3.74 -15.50 -2.15
N ILE A 123 4.58 -14.45 -2.05
CA ILE A 123 4.16 -13.15 -1.52
C ILE A 123 2.89 -12.61 -2.20
N ARG A 124 2.79 -12.76 -3.52
CA ARG A 124 1.60 -12.34 -4.29
C ARG A 124 0.34 -13.08 -3.85
N GLY A 125 0.45 -14.40 -3.68
CA GLY A 125 -0.64 -15.25 -3.20
C GLY A 125 -1.08 -14.84 -1.80
N SER A 126 -0.13 -14.61 -0.89
CA SER A 126 -0.44 -14.16 0.48
C SER A 126 -1.19 -12.83 0.50
N PHE A 127 -0.80 -11.84 -0.32
CA PHE A 127 -1.54 -10.58 -0.41
C PHE A 127 -2.92 -10.76 -1.05
N PHE A 128 -3.05 -11.62 -2.06
CA PHE A 128 -4.33 -11.92 -2.69
C PHE A 128 -5.31 -12.54 -1.68
N GLU A 129 -4.86 -13.53 -0.92
CA GLU A 129 -5.64 -14.18 0.15
C GLU A 129 -5.98 -13.21 1.28
N ALA A 130 -5.03 -12.40 1.74
CA ALA A 130 -5.26 -11.40 2.79
C ALA A 130 -6.30 -10.35 2.38
N ILE A 131 -6.24 -9.86 1.15
CA ILE A 131 -7.23 -8.91 0.61
C ILE A 131 -8.57 -9.60 0.43
N ASN A 132 -8.60 -10.83 -0.10
CA ASN A 132 -9.84 -11.58 -0.25
C ASN A 132 -10.54 -11.77 1.10
N ALA A 133 -9.81 -12.24 2.12
CA ALA A 133 -10.32 -12.41 3.48
C ALA A 133 -10.79 -11.10 4.12
N SER A 134 -10.18 -9.97 3.78
CA SER A 134 -10.56 -8.65 4.28
C SER A 134 -11.69 -7.99 3.48
N SER A 135 -12.02 -8.52 2.31
CA SER A 135 -13.09 -8.05 1.43
C SER A 135 -14.34 -8.94 1.43
N ALA A 136 -14.20 -10.17 1.93
CA ALA A 136 -15.30 -11.10 2.13
C ALA A 136 -16.16 -10.62 3.31
N LYS A 137 -17.49 -10.67 3.14
CA LYS A 137 -18.45 -10.36 4.19
C LYS A 137 -18.50 -11.45 5.26
#